data_AF-A0A1F7HHX5-F1
#
_entry.id   AF-A0A1F7HHX5-F1
#
_cell.length_a   1.000
_cell.length_b   1.000
_cell.length_c   1.000
_cell.angle_alpha   90.00
_cell.angle_beta   90.00
_cell.angle_gamma   90.00
#
_symmetry.space_group_name_H-M   'P 1'
#
loop_
_entity.id
_entity.type
_entity.pdbx_description
1 polymer ?
#
loop_
_entity_poly.entity_id
_entity_poly.type
_entity_poly.pdbx_seq_one_letter_code
_entity_poly.pdbx_strand_id
1 'polypeptide(L)' 'MVDDKNQKDQLGRITHFYSKIGVGIIKLDKELKVGDEIQIKGNTSDFKQKVDELQFDHKNIDKG' A
#
# COMPACT_ATOMS: atom_id res chain seq x y z
N MET A 1 3.61 30.39 -3.26
CA MET A 1 2.48 29.50 -3.56
C MET A 1 3.02 28.41 -4.46
N VAL A 2 3.25 27.22 -3.91
CA VAL A 2 3.65 26.03 -4.68
C VAL A 2 2.63 24.94 -4.34
N ASP A 3 1.57 24.91 -5.14
CA ASP A 3 0.63 23.81 -5.22
C ASP A 3 1.29 22.70 -6.04
N ASP A 4 1.75 21.61 -5.43
CA ASP A 4 2.20 20.42 -6.19
C ASP A 4 1.68 19.11 -5.58
N LYS A 5 0.43 18.81 -5.95
CA LYS A 5 -0.04 17.53 -6.54
C LYS A 5 0.64 16.19 -6.16
N ASN A 6 0.83 15.85 -4.89
CA ASN A 6 1.04 14.42 -4.55
C ASN A 6 -0.26 13.67 -4.16
N GLN A 7 -1.43 14.26 -4.39
CA GLN A 7 -2.73 13.72 -3.95
C GLN A 7 -3.43 12.78 -4.96
N LYS A 8 -2.85 12.50 -6.14
CA LYS A 8 -3.58 11.74 -7.17
C LYS A 8 -3.60 10.22 -6.97
N ASP A 9 -2.59 9.63 -6.32
CA ASP A 9 -2.45 8.16 -6.20
C ASP A 9 -2.16 7.68 -4.78
N GLN A 10 -2.57 8.44 -3.76
CA GLN A 10 -2.49 7.91 -2.39
C GLN A 10 -3.56 6.83 -2.22
N LEU A 11 -3.18 5.56 -2.38
CA LEU A 11 -4.03 4.39 -2.15
C LEU A 11 -4.33 4.19 -0.66
N GLY A 12 -3.39 4.58 0.19
CA GLY A 12 -3.52 4.46 1.64
C GLY A 12 -2.26 4.91 2.37
N ARG A 13 -2.24 4.67 3.69
CA ARG A 13 -1.07 4.91 4.54
C ARG A 13 -0.71 3.64 5.30
N ILE A 14 0.58 3.30 5.30
CA ILE A 14 1.11 2.20 6.11
C ILE A 14 1.02 2.59 7.59
N THR A 15 0.29 1.81 8.38
CA THR A 15 0.18 2.00 9.84
C THR A 15 1.18 1.15 10.60
N HIS A 16 1.56 -0.01 10.03
CA HIS A 16 2.56 -0.89 10.62
C HIS A 16 3.30 -1.66 9.52
N PHE A 17 4.58 -1.91 9.69
CA PHE A 17 5.35 -2.73 8.75
C PHE A 17 6.27 -3.67 9.52
N TYR A 18 6.14 -4.97 9.28
CA TYR A 18 6.93 -6.03 9.88
C TYR A 18 8.07 -6.43 8.94
N SER A 19 9.18 -5.69 8.98
CA SER A 19 10.34 -5.93 8.11
C SER A 19 10.94 -7.34 8.22
N LYS A 20 10.75 -8.02 9.36
CA LYS A 20 11.23 -9.41 9.56
C LYS A 20 10.56 -10.43 8.65
N ILE A 21 9.28 -10.22 8.33
CA ILE A 21 8.45 -11.15 7.56
C ILE A 21 7.92 -10.52 6.26
N GLY A 22 8.24 -9.25 6.00
CA GLY A 22 7.82 -8.53 4.79
C GLY A 22 6.33 -8.17 4.74
N VAL A 23 5.64 -8.15 5.89
CA VAL A 23 4.19 -7.89 5.95
C VAL A 23 3.90 -6.47 6.38
N GLY A 24 3.08 -5.74 5.62
CA GLY A 24 2.65 -4.38 5.93
C GLY A 24 1.15 -4.31 6.25
N ILE A 25 0.81 -3.64 7.34
CA ILE A 25 -0.57 -3.20 7.62
C ILE A 25 -0.73 -1.81 7.04
N ILE A 26 -1.68 -1.69 6.11
CA ILE A 26 -2.00 -0.44 5.43
C ILE A 26 -3.46 -0.07 5.68
N LYS A 27 -3.70 1.19 5.96
CA LYS A 27 -5.03 1.77 5.95
C LYS A 27 -5.29 2.28 4.54
N LEU A 28 -6.07 1.52 3.78
CA LEU A 28 -6.53 1.91 2.45
C LEU A 28 -7.57 3.03 2.55
N ASP A 29 -7.39 4.05 1.72
CA ASP A 29 -8.35 5.14 1.52
C ASP A 29 -9.05 5.00 0.16
N LYS A 30 -8.45 4.22 -0.76
CA LYS A 30 -8.96 3.85 -2.07
C LYS A 30 -8.90 2.34 -2.26
N GLU A 31 -9.67 1.86 -3.24
CA GLU A 31 -9.73 0.45 -3.62
C GLU A 31 -8.34 -0.02 -4.12
N LEU A 32 -7.81 -1.09 -3.51
CA LEU A 32 -6.61 -1.79 -3.92
C LEU A 32 -6.98 -3.21 -4.34
N LYS A 33 -6.41 -3.69 -5.44
CA LYS A 33 -6.62 -5.05 -5.93
C LYS A 33 -5.33 -5.86 -6.01
N VAL A 34 -5.48 -7.17 -5.96
CA VAL A 34 -4.41 -8.12 -6.27
C VAL A 34 -4.00 -7.94 -7.73
N GLY A 35 -2.70 -7.94 -7.96
CA GLY A 35 -2.07 -7.69 -9.25
C GLY A 35 -1.82 -6.21 -9.57
N ASP A 36 -2.27 -5.27 -8.74
CA ASP A 36 -1.94 -3.85 -8.92
C ASP A 36 -0.48 -3.55 -8.55
N GLU A 37 0.12 -2.56 -9.20
CA GLU A 37 1.48 -2.11 -8.90
C GLU A 37 1.42 -0.94 -7.92
N ILE A 38 1.84 -1.17 -6.68
CA ILE A 38 1.89 -0.13 -5.66
C ILE A 38 3.30 0.40 -5.48
N GLN A 39 3.39 1.69 -5.18
CA GLN A 39 4.66 2.33 -4.85
C GLN A 39 4.67 2.72 -3.38
N ILE A 40 5.56 2.08 -2.62
CA ILE A 40 5.76 2.36 -1.21
C ILE A 40 6.87 3.40 -1.10
N LYS A 41 6.51 4.61 -0.67
CA LYS A 41 7.45 5.69 -0.35
C LYS A 41 7.43 5.92 1.16
N GLY A 42 8.44 5.41 1.82
CA GLY A 42 8.75 5.69 3.22
C GLY A 42 9.90 6.67 3.36
N ASN A 43 10.27 6.96 4.62
CA ASN A 43 11.34 7.90 4.93
C ASN A 43 12.74 7.39 4.57
N THR A 44 12.90 6.07 4.45
CA THR A 44 14.18 5.38 4.25
C THR A 44 14.10 4.35 3.12
N SER A 45 12.94 4.19 2.48
CA SER A 45 12.74 3.19 1.44
C SER A 45 11.71 3.66 0.45
N ASP A 46 12.09 3.69 -0.81
CA ASP A 46 11.21 3.90 -1.94
C ASP A 46 11.32 2.70 -2.88
N PHE A 47 10.24 1.94 -3.01
CA PHE A 47 10.21 0.81 -3.92
C PHE A 47 8.81 0.58 -4.48
N LYS A 48 8.77 -0.04 -5.65
CA LYS A 48 7.55 -0.50 -6.28
C LYS A 48 7.40 -1.98 -6.03
N GLN A 49 6.21 -2.40 -5.67
CA GLN A 49 5.89 -3.80 -5.45
C GLN A 49 4.54 -4.10 -6.07
N LYS A 50 4.43 -5.25 -6.70
CA LYS A 50 3.14 -5.77 -7.16
C LYS A 50 2.42 -6.41 -5.98
N VAL A 51 1.11 -6.25 -5.90
CA VAL A 51 0.30 -6.92 -4.90
C VAL A 51 0.12 -8.37 -5.32
N ASP A 52 0.86 -9.29 -4.71
CA ASP A 52 0.68 -10.73 -4.96
C ASP A 52 -0.52 -11.32 -4.19
N GLU A 53 -0.78 -10.84 -2.97
CA GLU A 53 -1.87 -11.31 -2.13
C GLU A 53 -2.40 -10.20 -1.20
N LEU A 54 -3.72 -10.17 -0.98
CA LEU A 54 -4.36 -9.35 0.06
C LEU A 54 -5.14 -10.25 1.01
N GLN A 55 -5.02 -9.98 2.31
CA GLN A 55 -5.78 -10.67 3.35
C GLN A 55 -6.53 -9.64 4.21
N PHE A 56 -7.82 -9.89 4.41
CA PHE A 56 -8.67 -9.13 5.31
C PHE A 56 -9.46 -10.10 6.21
N ASP A 57 -9.37 -9.92 7.53
CA ASP A 57 -10.06 -10.77 8.51
C ASP A 57 -9.77 -12.28 8.32
N HIS A 58 -8.50 -12.64 8.10
CA HIS A 58 -8.03 -14.01 7.77
C HIS A 58 -8.64 -14.62 6.49
N LYS A 59 -9.18 -13.79 5.60
CA LYS A 59 -9.70 -14.21 4.30
C LYS A 59 -8.91 -13.57 3.18
N ASN A 60 -8.52 -14.37 2.20
CA ASN A 60 -7.94 -13.88 0.95
C ASN A 60 -9.01 -13.09 0.20
N ILE A 61 -8.67 -11.86 -0.20
CA ILE A 61 -9.53 -10.99 -0.99
C ILE A 61 -8.81 -10.60 -2.28
N ASP A 62 -9.57 -10.43 -3.35
CA ASP A 62 -9.02 -9.94 -4.62
C ASP A 62 -8.94 -8.41 -4.64
N LYS A 63 -9.79 -7.73 -3.85
CA LYS A 63 -9.83 -6.27 -3.75
C LYS A 63 -10.42 -5.79 -2.42
N GLY A 64 -10.03 -4.61 -1.95
CA GLY A 64 -10.50 -3.99 -0.70
C GLY A 64 -10.29 -2.49 -0.65
#